data_AF-A0AAW1SG09-F1
#
_entry.id   AF-A0AAW1SG09-F1
#
_cell.length_a   1.000
_cell.length_b   1.000
_cell.length_c   1.000
_cell.angle_alpha   90.00
_cell.angle_beta   90.00
_cell.angle_gamma   90.00
#
_symmetry.space_group_name_H-M   'P 1'
#
loop_
_entity.id
_entity.type
_entity.pdbx_description
1 polymer ?
#
loop_
_entity_poly.entity_id
_entity_poly.type
_entity_poly.pdbx_seq_one_letter_code
_entity_poly.pdbx_strand_id
1 'polypeptide(L)' 'MMVMETRQQIEEAESQEDLMALQQTNEAKRRDCIQILSEAFGKEDLDLVEELVTQLRYLTTAGDAISLKL' A
#
# COMPACT_ATOMS: atom_id res chain seq x y z
N MET A 1 -10.66 -2.38 6.92
CA MET A 1 -11.26 -1.04 6.71
C MET A 1 -10.52 -0.21 5.66
N MET A 2 -9.19 -0.33 5.50
CA MET A 2 -8.42 0.48 4.54
C MET A 2 -8.86 0.39 3.06
N VAL A 3 -9.29 -0.78 2.57
CA VAL A 3 -9.55 -1.02 1.13
C VAL A 3 -10.57 -0.07 0.51
N MET A 4 -11.64 0.24 1.24
CA MET A 4 -12.68 1.14 0.74
C MET A 4 -12.21 2.60 0.75
N GLU A 5 -11.46 3.01 1.77
CA GLU A 5 -10.96 4.39 1.88
C GLU A 5 -9.99 4.74 0.75
N THR A 6 -9.04 3.87 0.40
CA THR A 6 -8.11 4.20 -0.69
C THR A 6 -8.78 4.15 -2.06
N ARG A 7 -9.81 3.31 -2.26
CA ARG A 7 -10.59 3.35 -3.50
C ARG A 7 -11.33 4.68 -3.65
N GLN A 8 -11.95 5.16 -2.58
CA GLN A 8 -12.61 6.46 -2.57
C GLN A 8 -11.61 7.59 -2.85
N GLN A 9 -10.44 7.58 -2.21
CA GLN A 9 -9.38 8.57 -2.47
C GLN A 9 -8.89 8.56 -3.93
N ILE A 10 -8.79 7.39 -4.56
CA ILE A 10 -8.42 7.28 -5.97
C ILE A 10 -9.53 7.84 -6.85
N GLU A 11 -10.80 7.55 -6.57
CA GLU A 11 -11.94 8.09 -7.32
C GLU A 11 -12.05 9.61 -7.20
N GLU A 12 -11.89 10.14 -5.99
CA GLU A 12 -11.96 11.57 -5.65
C GLU A 12 -10.74 12.39 -6.10
N ALA A 13 -9.65 11.76 -6.52
CA ALA A 13 -8.50 12.48 -7.08
C ALA A 13 -8.91 13.18 -8.40
N GLU A 14 -8.95 14.51 -8.38
CA GLU A 14 -9.38 15.37 -9.49
C GLU A 14 -8.21 15.85 -10.36
N SER A 15 -6.97 15.72 -9.88
CA SER A 15 -5.77 16.17 -10.58
C SER A 15 -4.66 15.12 -10.62
N GLN A 16 -3.75 15.30 -11.57
CA GLN A 16 -2.54 14.48 -11.68
C GLN A 16 -1.63 14.65 -10.45
N GLU A 17 -1.58 15.84 -9.86
CA GLU A 17 -0.80 16.11 -8.65
C GLU A 17 -1.33 15.32 -7.43
N ASP A 18 -2.66 15.19 -7.30
CA ASP A 18 -3.28 14.39 -6.25
C ASP A 18 -2.95 12.90 -6.40
N LEU A 19 -3.00 12.39 -7.64
CA LEU A 19 -2.62 11.01 -7.95
C LEU A 19 -1.14 10.75 -7.67
N MET A 20 -0.25 11.69 -7.99
CA MET A 20 1.18 11.60 -7.67
C MET A 20 1.43 11.59 -6.15
N ALA A 21 0.71 12.41 -5.38
CA ALA A 21 0.82 12.43 -3.92
C ALA A 21 0.32 11.11 -3.29
N LEU A 22 -0.79 10.57 -3.81
CA LEU A 22 -1.30 9.26 -3.41
C LEU A 22 -0.31 8.15 -3.74
N GLN A 23 0.31 8.19 -4.93
CA GLN A 23 1.31 7.22 -5.34
C GLN A 23 2.54 7.25 -4.41
N GLN A 24 3.08 8.44 -4.12
CA GLN A 24 4.20 8.56 -3.19
C GLN A 24 3.89 8.02 -1.80
N THR A 25 2.68 8.32 -1.29
CA THR A 25 2.24 7.84 0.02
C THR A 25 2.11 6.32 0.03
N ASN A 26 1.53 5.73 -1.02
CA ASN A 26 1.42 4.29 -1.16
C ASN A 26 2.80 3.62 -1.20
N GLU A 27 3.72 4.15 -1.99
CA GLU A 27 5.08 3.61 -2.11
C GLU A 27 5.87 3.69 -0.80
N ALA A 28 5.72 4.77 -0.04
CA ALA A 28 6.33 4.90 1.28
C ALA A 28 5.81 3.81 2.23
N LYS A 29 4.48 3.65 2.34
CA LYS A 29 3.86 2.59 3.16
C LYS A 29 4.29 1.20 2.71
N ARG A 30 4.41 0.97 1.39
CA ARG A 30 4.86 -0.31 0.83
C ARG A 30 6.30 -0.61 1.24
N ARG A 31 7.18 0.40 1.19
CA ARG A 31 8.58 0.26 1.62
C ARG A 31 8.68 -0.08 3.10
N ASP A 32 7.94 0.63 3.94
CA ASP A 32 7.90 0.38 5.38
C ASP A 32 7.38 -1.04 5.68
N CYS A 33 6.30 -1.45 5.01
CA CYS A 33 5.74 -2.80 5.14
C CYS A 33 6.75 -3.88 4.76
N ILE A 34 7.49 -3.71 3.66
CA ILE A 34 8.56 -4.63 3.23
C ILE A 34 9.69 -4.70 4.26
N GLN A 35 10.09 -3.57 4.85
CA GLN A 35 11.12 -3.54 5.87
C GLN A 35 10.69 -4.34 7.11
N ILE A 36 9.48 -4.10 7.62
CA ILE A 36 8.95 -4.82 8.78
C ILE A 36 8.78 -6.31 8.45
N LEU A 37 8.32 -6.64 7.24
CA LEU A 37 8.18 -8.03 6.78
C LEU A 37 9.53 -8.75 6.80
N SER A 38 10.60 -8.09 6.33
CA SER A 38 11.95 -8.65 6.36
C SER A 38 12.44 -8.90 7.79
N GLU A 39 12.13 -8.02 8.73
CA GLU A 39 12.46 -8.21 10.15
C GLU A 39 11.65 -9.33 10.80
N ALA A 40 10.36 -9.44 10.46
CA ALA A 40 9.46 -10.47 10.96
C ALA A 40 9.88 -11.87 10.50
N PHE A 41 10.24 -12.02 9.21
CA PHE A 41 10.84 -13.26 8.69
C PHE A 41 12.13 -13.63 9.43
N GLY A 42 13.00 -12.66 9.70
CA GLY A 42 14.25 -12.90 10.44
C GLY A 42 14.04 -13.33 11.90
N LYS A 43 12.87 -13.06 12.47
CA LYS A 43 12.48 -13.45 13.84
C LYS A 43 11.55 -14.66 13.88
N GLU A 44 11.24 -15.26 12.73
CA GLU A 44 10.26 -16.34 12.59
C GLU A 44 8.86 -15.99 13.13
N ASP A 45 8.50 -14.70 13.14
CA ASP A 45 7.19 -14.21 13.55
C ASP A 45 6.19 -14.38 12.40
N LEU A 46 5.72 -15.62 12.21
CA LEU A 46 4.87 -15.99 11.09
C LEU A 46 3.48 -15.34 11.14
N ASP A 47 2.97 -15.07 12.34
CA ASP A 47 1.69 -14.38 12.53
C ASP A 47 1.77 -12.94 11.99
N LEU A 48 2.84 -12.22 12.35
CA LEU A 48 3.10 -10.88 11.83
C LEU A 48 3.37 -10.90 10.32
N VAL A 49 4.07 -11.92 9.81
CA VAL A 49 4.28 -12.09 8.37
C VAL A 49 2.95 -12.23 7.62
N GLU A 50 2.02 -13.06 8.10
CA GLU A 50 0.72 -13.25 7.45
C GLU A 50 -0.08 -11.94 7.35
N GLU A 51 -0.07 -11.16 8.43
CA GLU A 51 -0.72 -9.85 8.45
C GLU A 51 -0.07 -8.89 7.45
N LEU A 52 1.26 -8.80 7.47
CA LEU A 52 2.02 -7.89 6.60
C LEU A 52 1.94 -8.28 5.12
N VAL A 53 1.90 -9.58 4.77
CA VAL A 53 1.67 -10.01 3.38
C VAL A 53 0.28 -9.58 2.89
N THR A 54 -0.73 -9.69 3.75
CA THR A 54 -2.09 -9.22 3.42
C THR A 54 -2.12 -7.71 3.21
N GLN A 55 -1.45 -6.94 4.07
CA GLN A 55 -1.29 -5.50 3.90
C GLN A 55 -0.50 -5.14 2.64
N LEU A 56 0.57 -5.87 2.32
CA LEU A 56 1.39 -5.65 1.14
C LEU A 56 0.59 -5.87 -0.15
N ARG A 57 -0.19 -6.96 -0.22
CA ARG A 57 -1.08 -7.24 -1.35
C ARG A 57 -2.04 -6.08 -1.58
N TYR A 58 -2.57 -5.53 -0.51
CA TYR A 58 -3.45 -4.38 -0.58
C TYR A 58 -2.74 -3.15 -1.14
N LEU A 59 -1.58 -2.80 -0.60
CA LEU A 59 -0.79 -1.65 -1.05
C LEU A 59 -0.43 -1.77 -2.54
N THR A 60 -0.02 -2.96 -2.99
CA THR A 60 0.25 -3.24 -4.41
C THR A 60 -0.99 -3.01 -5.28
N THR A 61 -2.14 -3.57 -4.90
CA THR A 61 -3.38 -3.42 -5.68
C THR A 61 -3.81 -1.95 -5.76
N ALA A 62 -3.62 -1.18 -4.68
CA ALA A 62 -3.92 0.25 -4.67
C ALA A 62 -2.92 1.06 -5.53
N GLY A 63 -1.62 0.76 -5.47
CA GLY A 63 -0.60 1.39 -6.31
C GLY A 63 -0.81 1.14 -7.80
N ASP A 64 -1.22 -0.08 -8.17
CA ASP A 64 -1.57 -0.42 -9.55
C ASP A 64 -2.79 0.40 -10.03
N ALA A 65 -3.80 0.53 -9.17
CA ALA A 65 -5.00 1.33 -9.47
C ALA A 65 -4.69 2.83 -9.62
N ILE A 66 -3.83 3.39 -8.77
CA ILE A 66 -3.36 4.78 -8.89
C ILE A 66 -2.59 4.95 -10.21
N SER A 67 -1.69 4.02 -10.53
CA SER A 67 -0.86 4.07 -11.75
C SER A 67 -1.69 3.96 -13.04
N LEU A 68 -2.83 3.27 -13.01
CA LEU A 68 -3.76 3.20 -14.14
C LEU A 68 -4.50 4.53 -14.40
N LYS A 69 -4.63 5.39 -13.39
CA LYS A 69 -5.33 6.68 -13.48
C LYS A 69 -4.39 7.86 -13.75
N LEU A 70 -3.07 7.65 -13.60
CA LEU A 70 -1.97 8.58 -13.87
C LEU A 70 -1.68 8.71 -15.37
#